data_AF-W2X5K6-F1
#
_entry.id   AF-W2X5K6-F1
#
_cell.length_a   1.000
_cell.length_b   1.000
_cell.length_c   1.000
_cell.angle_alpha   90.00
_cell.angle_beta   90.00
_cell.angle_gamma   90.00
#
_symmetry.space_group_name_H-M   'P 1'
#
loop_
_entity.id
_entity.type
_entity.pdbx_description
1 polymer ?
#
loop_
_entity_poly.entity_id
_entity_poly.type
_entity_poly.pdbx_seq_one_letter_code
_entity_poly.pdbx_strand_id
1 'polypeptide(L)'
;MDTSHFAPGTQEVLSDLLVERGLSEWQVVRGARISTDSDEAIDVIYGYALTTSLQEERIDRKRKRKAGNRASDNEQPTWSCFLVLPAVSSHMPPTLSIKRLLELQQCADVHEPMGISIATKRTFLCLTDAANISYYALQAPAILP
;
A
#
# COMPACT_ATOMS: atom_id res chain seq x y z
N MET A 1 -1.24 19.71 0.33
CA MET A 1 -0.04 19.37 -0.49
C MET A 1 -0.49 19.32 -1.95
N ASP A 2 0.31 19.85 -2.87
CA ASP A 2 0.03 19.74 -4.30
C ASP A 2 0.40 18.32 -4.77
N THR A 3 -0.60 17.55 -5.22
CA THR A 3 -0.44 16.16 -5.65
C THR A 3 -0.22 16.05 -7.16
N SER A 4 -0.31 17.16 -7.90
CA SER A 4 -0.22 17.19 -9.37
C SER A 4 1.15 16.76 -9.94
N HIS A 5 2.18 16.73 -9.10
CA HIS A 5 3.55 16.35 -9.48
C HIS A 5 3.88 14.86 -9.32
N PHE A 6 2.94 14.05 -8.81
CA PHE A 6 3.15 12.60 -8.69
C PHE A 6 2.85 11.87 -9.99
N ALA A 7 3.43 10.67 -10.14
CA ALA A 7 3.06 9.79 -11.25
C ALA A 7 1.54 9.47 -11.19
N PRO A 8 0.87 9.25 -12.34
CA PRO A 8 -0.58 9.02 -12.37
C PRO A 8 -1.06 7.93 -11.41
N GLY A 9 -0.35 6.79 -11.35
CA GLY A 9 -0.70 5.71 -10.43
C GLY A 9 -0.57 6.11 -8.95
N THR A 10 0.44 6.92 -8.61
CA THR A 10 0.60 7.46 -7.25
C THR A 10 -0.50 8.47 -6.92
N GLN A 11 -0.95 9.27 -7.88
CA GLN A 11 -2.07 10.21 -7.69
C GLN A 11 -3.38 9.48 -7.40
N GLU A 12 -3.66 8.41 -8.15
CA GLU A 12 -4.88 7.60 -7.97
C GLU A 12 -4.90 6.93 -6.59
N VAL A 13 -3.81 6.27 -6.20
CA VAL A 13 -3.69 5.66 -4.87
C VAL A 13 -3.83 6.72 -3.79
N LEU A 14 -3.11 7.84 -3.91
CA LEU A 14 -3.17 8.90 -2.91
C LEU A 14 -4.60 9.49 -2.81
N SER A 15 -5.32 9.63 -3.92
CA SER A 15 -6.71 10.08 -3.93
C SER A 15 -7.64 9.11 -3.21
N ASP A 16 -7.56 7.80 -3.48
CA ASP A 16 -8.34 6.79 -2.76
C ASP A 16 -8.00 6.80 -1.26
N LEU A 17 -6.72 6.84 -0.92
CA LEU A 17 -6.28 6.89 0.47
C LEU A 17 -6.82 8.12 1.21
N LEU A 18 -6.78 9.30 0.59
CA LEU A 18 -7.28 10.54 1.19
C LEU A 18 -8.80 10.58 1.33
N VAL A 19 -9.53 10.19 0.28
CA VAL A 19 -10.99 10.36 0.21
C VAL A 19 -11.73 9.19 0.87
N GLU A 20 -11.32 7.97 0.58
CA GLU A 20 -12.03 6.75 0.99
C GLU A 20 -11.42 6.12 2.24
N ARG A 21 -10.11 6.30 2.49
CA ARG A 21 -9.39 5.63 3.60
C ARG A 21 -8.97 6.56 4.73
N GLY A 22 -9.34 7.84 4.67
CA GLY A 22 -9.07 8.81 5.74
C GLY A 22 -7.58 9.03 6.04
N LEU A 23 -6.73 8.96 5.00
CA LEU A 23 -5.29 9.12 5.14
C LEU A 23 -4.94 10.47 5.79
N SER A 24 -4.18 10.41 6.88
CA SER A 24 -3.74 11.57 7.66
C SER A 24 -2.26 11.46 8.04
N GLU A 25 -1.65 12.61 8.35
CA GLU A 25 -0.22 12.74 8.71
C GLU A 25 0.70 11.95 7.77
N TRP A 26 0.50 12.13 6.47
CA TRP A 26 1.14 11.31 5.45
C TRP A 26 2.33 12.00 4.79
N GLN A 27 3.19 11.18 4.19
CA GLN A 27 4.34 11.59 3.41
C GLN A 27 4.52 10.66 2.20
N VAL A 28 5.16 11.17 1.14
CA VAL A 28 5.49 10.38 -0.06
C VAL A 28 6.98 10.44 -0.30
N VAL A 29 7.62 9.27 -0.35
CA VAL A 29 9.00 9.09 -0.81
C VAL A 29 8.93 8.73 -2.28
N ARG A 30 9.47 9.61 -3.13
CA ARG A 30 9.44 9.43 -4.59
C ARG A 30 10.66 8.69 -5.09
N GLY A 31 10.46 7.83 -6.08
CA GLY A 31 11.56 7.18 -6.80
C GLY A 31 12.48 6.34 -5.92
N ALA A 32 11.93 5.68 -4.90
CA ALA A 32 12.65 4.75 -4.04
C ALA A 32 13.10 3.55 -4.86
N ARG A 33 14.41 3.30 -4.91
CA ARG A 33 14.99 2.19 -5.68
C ARG A 33 14.74 0.88 -4.96
N ILE A 34 14.21 -0.11 -5.68
CA ILE A 34 13.88 -1.42 -5.10
C ILE A 34 15.13 -2.30 -4.98
N SER A 35 16.06 -2.19 -5.93
CA SER A 35 17.32 -2.92 -5.94
C SER A 35 18.43 -2.03 -6.47
N THR A 36 19.66 -2.23 -5.97
CA THR A 36 20.85 -1.54 -6.46
C THR A 36 21.21 -1.93 -7.89
N ASP A 37 20.75 -3.11 -8.32
CA ASP A 37 21.10 -3.72 -9.60
C ASP A 37 20.05 -3.44 -10.69
N SER A 38 18.99 -2.67 -10.37
CA SER A 38 17.95 -2.29 -11.32
C SER A 38 17.64 -0.81 -11.25
N ASP A 39 17.28 -0.21 -12.39
CA ASP A 39 16.75 1.16 -12.46
C ASP A 39 15.28 1.26 -12.03
N GLU A 40 14.72 0.17 -11.50
CA GLU A 40 13.33 0.15 -11.06
C GLU A 40 13.15 0.92 -9.76
N ALA A 41 12.21 1.85 -9.79
CA ALA A 41 11.89 2.72 -8.68
C ALA A 41 10.37 2.81 -8.49
N ILE A 42 9.97 2.98 -7.23
CA ILE A 42 8.57 3.13 -6.82
C ILE A 42 8.38 4.37 -5.98
N ASP A 43 7.12 4.80 -5.89
CA ASP A 43 6.72 5.76 -4.88
C ASP A 43 6.22 5.00 -3.65
N VAL A 44 6.56 5.51 -2.46
CA VAL A 44 6.14 4.94 -1.18
C VAL A 44 5.36 5.99 -0.41
N ILE A 45 4.12 5.69 -0.06
CA ILE A 45 3.25 6.56 0.73
C ILE A 45 3.23 6.01 2.16
N TYR A 46 3.51 6.85 3.14
CA TYR A 46 3.34 6.53 4.55
C TYR A 46 2.26 7.41 5.15
N GLY A 47 1.48 6.90 6.10
CA GLY A 47 0.51 7.70 6.84
C GLY A 47 -0.43 6.85 7.69
N TYR A 48 -1.28 7.51 8.47
CA TYR A 48 -2.36 6.85 9.19
C TYR A 48 -3.56 6.69 8.28
N ALA A 49 -3.97 5.44 8.04
CA ALA A 49 -5.11 5.12 7.17
C ALA A 49 -6.00 4.04 7.79
N LEU A 50 -7.27 4.03 7.38
CA LEU A 50 -8.21 2.96 7.63
C LEU A 50 -7.88 1.80 6.68
N THR A 51 -7.51 0.64 7.22
CA THR A 51 -6.93 -0.47 6.44
C THR A 51 -7.62 -1.82 6.62
N THR A 52 -8.60 -1.94 7.52
CA THR A 52 -9.34 -3.19 7.75
C THR A 52 -10.09 -3.64 6.50
N SER A 53 -10.71 -2.70 5.77
CA SER A 53 -11.38 -2.97 4.50
C SER A 53 -10.41 -3.44 3.39
N LEU A 54 -9.15 -3.01 3.44
CA LEU A 54 -8.09 -3.42 2.50
C LEU A 54 -7.57 -4.84 2.81
N GLN A 55 -7.72 -5.30 4.05
CA GLN A 55 -7.32 -6.65 4.46
C GLN A 55 -8.35 -7.73 4.06
N GLU A 56 -9.62 -7.36 3.89
CA GLU A 56 -10.72 -8.29 3.61
C GLU A 56 -10.81 -8.73 2.13
N GLU A 57 -9.95 -8.19 1.24
CA GLU A 57 -10.25 -8.11 -0.19
C GLU A 57 -10.08 -9.40 -1.02
N ARG A 58 -9.77 -10.57 -0.43
CA ARG A 58 -9.79 -11.86 -1.17
C ARG A 58 -10.83 -12.87 -0.72
N ILE A 59 -11.40 -12.78 0.48
CA ILE A 59 -12.21 -13.89 1.03
C ILE A 59 -13.72 -13.59 1.04
N ASP A 60 -14.15 -12.33 1.22
CA ASP A 60 -15.55 -12.06 1.60
C ASP A 60 -16.44 -11.35 0.55
N ARG A 61 -15.93 -11.04 -0.65
CA ARG A 61 -16.75 -10.42 -1.71
C ARG A 61 -17.96 -11.27 -2.14
N LYS A 62 -17.97 -12.58 -1.87
CA LYS A 62 -19.15 -13.45 -2.12
C LYS A 62 -20.15 -13.52 -0.95
N ARG A 63 -19.78 -13.17 0.28
CA ARG A 63 -20.64 -13.41 1.47
C ARG A 63 -21.24 -12.14 2.09
N LYS A 64 -20.64 -10.97 1.93
CA LYS A 64 -21.12 -9.72 2.57
C LYS A 64 -22.19 -8.92 1.80
N ARG A 65 -22.64 -9.33 0.61
CA ARG A 65 -23.77 -8.66 -0.08
C ARG A 65 -25.15 -8.84 0.61
N LYS A 66 -25.22 -9.50 1.77
CA LYS A 66 -26.48 -9.71 2.52
C LYS A 66 -26.49 -9.21 3.97
N ALA A 67 -25.39 -8.68 4.50
CA ALA A 67 -25.34 -8.14 5.85
C ALA A 67 -25.00 -6.65 5.76
N GLY A 68 -26.02 -5.80 5.88
CA GLY A 68 -25.87 -4.36 5.80
C GLY A 68 -24.82 -3.80 6.77
N ASN A 69 -24.06 -2.82 6.27
CA ASN A 69 -23.30 -1.78 6.97
C ASN A 69 -23.36 -1.82 8.51
N ARG A 70 -22.60 -2.71 9.14
CA ARG A 70 -22.35 -2.67 10.60
C ARG A 70 -20.96 -3.18 10.94
N ALA A 71 -19.92 -2.43 10.60
CA ALA A 71 -18.57 -2.65 11.15
C ALA A 71 -17.59 -1.46 11.02
N SER A 72 -18.03 -0.22 10.76
CA SER A 72 -17.09 0.87 10.42
C SER A 72 -16.87 1.95 11.50
N ASP A 73 -17.74 2.08 12.51
CA ASP A 73 -17.72 3.27 13.39
C ASP A 73 -16.59 3.29 14.43
N ASN A 74 -15.81 2.22 14.57
CA ASN A 74 -14.72 2.12 15.56
C ASN A 74 -13.35 1.77 14.93
N GLU A 75 -13.22 1.84 13.60
CA GLU A 75 -11.91 1.61 13.00
C GLU A 75 -10.97 2.77 13.31
N GLN A 76 -9.84 2.45 13.96
CA GLN A 76 -8.80 3.43 14.23
C GLN A 76 -7.78 3.43 13.08
N PRO A 77 -7.40 4.62 12.57
CA PRO A 77 -6.32 4.74 11.60
C PRO A 77 -5.04 4.09 12.13
N THR A 78 -4.44 3.22 11.31
CA THR A 78 -3.19 2.55 11.64
C THR A 78 -2.07 3.13 10.78
N TRP A 79 -0.90 3.32 11.38
CA TRP A 79 0.28 3.70 10.61
C TRP A 79 0.59 2.64 9.55
N SER A 80 0.57 3.06 8.30
CA SER A 80 0.62 2.17 7.15
C SER A 80 1.59 2.68 6.10
N CYS A 81 2.17 1.74 5.37
CA CYS A 81 3.05 1.96 4.23
C CYS A 81 2.37 1.39 2.98
N PHE A 82 2.35 2.17 1.90
CA PHE A 82 1.75 1.83 0.63
C PHE A 82 2.80 1.95 -0.47
N LEU A 83 3.23 0.81 -0.99
CA LEU A 83 4.20 0.69 -2.08
C LEU A 83 3.45 0.77 -3.40
N VAL A 84 3.59 1.87 -4.11
CA VAL A 84 2.90 2.08 -5.39
C VAL A 84 3.80 1.57 -6.52
N LEU A 85 3.43 0.41 -7.08
CA LEU A 85 4.09 -0.06 -8.29
C LEU A 85 3.59 0.74 -9.49
N PRO A 86 4.50 1.19 -10.37
CA PRO A 86 4.09 1.78 -11.64
C PRO A 86 3.22 0.77 -12.39
N ALA A 87 2.11 1.25 -12.96
CA ALA A 87 1.19 0.45 -13.75
C ALA A 87 1.97 -0.27 -14.86
N VAL A 88 2.23 -1.56 -14.68
CA VAL A 88 2.85 -2.36 -15.72
C VAL A 88 1.79 -2.50 -16.79
N SER A 89 2.04 -1.96 -17.99
CA SER A 89 1.15 -2.06 -19.16
C SER A 89 0.84 -3.51 -19.60
N SER A 90 1.36 -4.51 -18.90
CA SER A 90 1.05 -5.90 -19.13
C SER A 90 -0.32 -6.24 -18.55
N HIS A 91 -1.21 -6.78 -19.38
CA HIS A 91 -2.50 -7.39 -19.05
C HIS A 91 -2.45 -8.54 -18.01
N MET A 92 -1.32 -8.74 -17.31
CA MET A 92 -1.14 -9.72 -16.26
C MET A 92 -0.63 -9.03 -14.99
N PRO A 93 -1.20 -9.37 -13.81
CA PRO A 93 -0.67 -8.89 -12.54
C PRO A 93 0.80 -9.29 -12.41
N PRO A 94 1.68 -8.43 -11.87
CA PRO A 94 3.09 -8.71 -11.75
C PRO A 94 3.29 -10.00 -10.93
N THR A 95 4.03 -10.95 -11.51
CA THR A 95 4.45 -12.15 -10.78
C THR A 95 5.48 -11.75 -9.75
N LEU A 96 5.05 -11.51 -8.51
CA LEU A 96 5.93 -11.15 -7.41
C LEU A 96 6.58 -12.41 -6.86
N SER A 97 7.89 -12.54 -7.09
CA SER A 97 8.69 -13.56 -6.42
C SER A 97 8.88 -13.23 -4.94
N ILE A 98 9.17 -14.23 -4.09
CA ILE A 98 9.49 -14.00 -2.67
C ILE A 98 10.68 -13.04 -2.54
N LYS A 99 11.70 -13.19 -3.38
CA LYS A 99 12.84 -12.26 -3.42
C LYS A 99 12.36 -10.83 -3.65
N ARG A 100 11.44 -10.65 -4.60
CA ARG A 100 10.89 -9.33 -4.92
C ARG A 100 10.11 -8.71 -3.77
N LEU A 101 9.33 -9.52 -3.06
CA LEU A 101 8.60 -9.06 -1.87
C LEU A 101 9.57 -8.61 -0.75
N LEU A 102 10.69 -9.32 -0.57
CA LEU A 102 11.71 -8.94 0.41
C LEU A 102 12.42 -7.64 0.02
N GLU A 103 12.77 -7.45 -1.26
CA GLU A 103 13.37 -6.21 -1.75
C GLU A 103 12.42 -5.01 -1.54
N LEU A 104 11.14 -5.19 -1.85
CA LEU A 104 10.09 -4.19 -1.63
C LEU A 104 9.94 -3.83 -0.15
N GLN A 105 9.95 -4.83 0.74
CA GLN A 105 9.88 -4.61 2.18
C GLN A 105 11.13 -3.87 2.69
N GLN A 106 12.33 -4.27 2.26
CA GLN A 106 13.58 -3.59 2.63
C GLN A 106 13.60 -2.14 2.16
N CYS A 107 13.13 -1.88 0.93
CA CYS A 107 12.97 -0.53 0.41
C CYS A 107 12.05 0.31 1.31
N ALA A 108 10.91 -0.25 1.73
CA ALA A 108 9.96 0.38 2.64
C ALA A 108 10.54 0.68 4.03
N ASP A 109 11.45 -0.16 4.52
CA ASP A 109 12.06 -0.03 5.84
C ASP A 109 13.20 1.01 5.83
N VAL A 110 13.98 1.08 4.76
CA VAL A 110 15.05 2.09 4.58
C VAL A 110 14.49 3.52 4.49
N HIS A 111 13.32 3.67 3.90
CA HIS A 111 12.68 4.97 3.68
C HIS A 111 11.64 5.34 4.75
N GLU A 112 11.57 4.56 5.83
CA GLU A 112 10.64 4.83 6.93
C GLU A 112 11.00 6.14 7.66
N PRO A 113 10.03 7.03 7.93
CA PRO A 113 10.30 8.26 8.66
C PRO A 113 10.77 7.98 10.10
N MET A 114 11.78 8.74 10.54
CA MET A 114 12.38 8.60 11.87
C MET A 114 11.35 8.85 12.99
N GLY A 115 11.36 8.00 14.01
CA GLY A 115 10.55 8.17 15.23
C GLY A 115 9.26 7.34 15.27
N ILE A 116 8.98 6.55 14.23
CA ILE A 116 7.81 5.67 14.18
C ILE A 116 8.24 4.21 14.42
N SER A 117 7.47 3.49 15.22
CA SER A 117 7.77 2.09 15.56
C SER A 117 7.39 1.16 14.40
N ILE A 118 8.38 0.50 13.83
CA ILE A 118 8.25 -0.50 12.75
C ILE A 118 7.32 -1.65 13.16
N ALA A 119 7.21 -1.93 14.46
CA ALA A 119 6.49 -3.09 15.00
C ALA A 119 4.96 -3.07 14.76
N THR A 120 4.37 -1.91 14.45
CA THR A 120 2.92 -1.76 14.23
C THR A 120 2.59 -1.32 12.80
N LYS A 121 3.60 -1.15 11.94
CA LYS A 121 3.43 -0.73 10.55
C LYS A 121 2.78 -1.85 9.73
N ARG A 122 1.72 -1.51 8.99
CA ARG A 122 1.16 -2.39 7.95
C ARG A 122 1.70 -1.98 6.59
N THR A 123 2.26 -2.93 5.85
CA THR A 123 2.75 -2.67 4.49
C THR A 123 1.74 -3.20 3.47
N PHE A 124 1.38 -2.39 2.49
CA PHE A 124 0.50 -2.74 1.39
C PHE A 124 1.22 -2.50 0.06
N LEU A 125 1.07 -3.44 -0.86
CA LEU A 125 1.43 -3.25 -2.25
C LEU A 125 0.20 -2.74 -3.01
N CYS A 126 0.36 -1.64 -3.71
CA CYS A 126 -0.69 -0.99 -4.48
C CYS A 126 -0.42 -1.21 -5.96
N LEU A 127 -1.37 -1.86 -6.62
CA LEU A 127 -1.41 -1.99 -8.07
C LEU A 127 -2.54 -1.12 -8.60
N THR A 128 -2.26 -0.32 -9.62
CA THR A 128 -3.29 0.43 -10.33
C THR A 128 -3.14 0.28 -11.84
N ASP A 129 -4.27 0.24 -12.55
CA ASP A 129 -4.38 0.19 -14.01
C ASP A 129 -5.17 1.39 -14.59
N ALA A 130 -5.27 2.48 -13.82
CA ALA A 130 -6.09 3.67 -14.08
C ALA A 130 -7.61 3.48 -13.99
N ALA A 131 -8.10 2.23 -13.94
CA ALA A 131 -9.52 1.93 -13.75
C ALA A 131 -9.81 1.33 -12.38
N ASN A 132 -8.85 0.62 -11.79
CA ASN A 132 -8.98 -0.06 -10.52
C ASN A 132 -7.71 0.07 -9.69
N ILE A 133 -7.89 0.18 -8.38
CA ILE A 133 -6.79 0.09 -7.40
C ILE A 133 -6.96 -1.23 -6.65
N SER A 134 -5.89 -2.00 -6.55
CA SER A 134 -5.83 -3.25 -5.79
C SER A 134 -4.77 -3.15 -4.71
N TYR A 135 -5.16 -3.46 -3.48
CA TYR A 135 -4.28 -3.43 -2.32
C TYR A 135 -3.96 -4.86 -1.86
N TYR A 136 -2.67 -5.17 -1.74
CA TYR A 136 -2.21 -6.47 -1.22
C TYR A 136 -1.43 -6.24 0.06
N ALA A 137 -1.96 -6.71 1.19
CA ALA A 137 -1.23 -6.70 2.45
C ALA A 137 0.02 -7.58 2.33
N LEU A 138 1.20 -6.98 2.49
CA LEU A 138 2.45 -7.69 2.65
C LEU A 138 2.57 -8.11 4.11
N GLN A 139 2.33 -9.39 4.38
CA GLN A 139 2.66 -9.95 5.68
C GLN A 139 4.18 -10.07 5.74
N ALA A 140 4.80 -9.39 6.71
CA ALA A 140 6.18 -9.69 7.08
C ALA A 140 6.27 -11.20 7.31
N PRO A 141 7.33 -11.89 6.83
CA PRO A 141 7.52 -13.28 7.19
C PRO A 141 7.51 -13.34 8.71
N ALA A 142 6.57 -14.12 9.26
CA ALA A 142 6.60 -14.45 10.67
C ALA A 142 7.97 -15.04 10.94
N ILE A 143 8.80 -14.32 11.67
CA ILE A 143 9.98 -14.91 12.29
C ILE A 143 9.37 -15.89 13.29
N LEU A 144 9.22 -17.14 12.86
CA LEU A 144 8.88 -18.22 13.76
C LEU A 144 10.01 -18.31 14.80
N PRO A 145 9.69 -18.33 16.10
CA PRO A 145 10.69 -18.51 17.14
C PRO A 145 11.42 -19.85 17.01
#